data_AF-A0A5K0XD79-F1
#
_entry.id   AF-A0A5K0XD79-F1
#
_cell.length_a   1.000
_cell.length_b   1.000
_cell.length_c   1.000
_cell.angle_alpha   90.00
_cell.angle_beta   90.00
_cell.angle_gamma   90.00
#
_symmetry.space_group_name_H-M   'P 1'
#
loop_
_entity.id
_entity.type
_entity.pdbx_description
1 polymer ?
#
loop_
_entity_poly.entity_id
_entity_poly.type
_entity_poly.pdbx_seq_one_letter_code
_entity_poly.pdbx_strand_id
1 'polypeptide(L)'
;AGAVGLRVFLFPSHWSRNSSLPLNPSLADLFFFFRNNKKVEMKVIEKIREAAKEDRVIFSFEYFPPKTQDGVDNLFDRMERMVAHNPSFCDITWGAGGSTADLTLDISNRMQNV
;
A
#
# COMPACT_ATOMS: atom_id res chain seq x y z
N ALA A 1 18.40 12.65 9.44
CA ALA A 1 17.39 11.67 9.87
C ALA A 1 16.11 11.91 9.06
N GLY A 2 15.68 10.96 8.22
CA GLY A 2 14.40 11.04 7.51
C GLY A 2 13.23 10.84 8.47
N ALA A 3 12.19 11.67 8.35
CA ALA A 3 10.97 11.55 9.14
C ALA A 3 10.05 10.48 8.54
N VAL A 4 9.29 9.80 9.40
CA VAL A 4 8.21 8.88 8.99
C VAL A 4 6.92 9.39 9.60
N GLY A 5 5.94 9.69 8.75
CA GLY A 5 4.57 9.90 9.17
C GLY A 5 3.82 8.56 9.16
N LEU A 6 3.17 8.20 10.26
CA LEU A 6 2.17 7.14 10.24
C LEU A 6 0.83 7.76 9.86
N ARG A 7 0.22 7.30 8.77
CA ARG A 7 -1.13 7.71 8.39
C ARG A 7 -2.06 6.51 8.53
N VAL A 8 -2.84 6.50 9.60
CA VAL A 8 -3.88 5.49 9.82
C VAL A 8 -5.16 5.96 9.14
N PHE A 9 -5.57 5.28 8.06
CA PHE A 9 -6.89 5.46 7.49
C PHE A 9 -7.89 4.55 8.22
N LEU A 10 -8.57 5.10 9.23
CA LEU A 10 -9.70 4.44 9.86
C LEU A 10 -10.94 4.65 8.98
N PHE A 11 -11.36 3.62 8.24
CA PHE A 11 -12.65 3.64 7.56
C PHE A 11 -13.75 3.26 8.58
N PRO A 12 -14.75 4.13 8.83
CA PRO A 12 -15.82 3.82 9.78
C PRO A 12 -16.68 2.64 9.31
N SER A 13 -16.94 1.70 10.21
CA SER A 13 -17.64 0.43 10.02
C SER A 13 -19.15 0.51 9.71
N HIS A 14 -19.68 1.69 9.36
CA HIS A 14 -21.13 1.89 9.26
C HIS A 14 -21.54 2.56 7.94
N TRP A 15 -21.53 1.77 6.85
CA TRP A 15 -22.42 1.99 5.72
C TRP A 15 -22.89 0.65 5.11
N SER A 16 -24.09 0.26 5.52
CA SER A 16 -25.08 -0.66 4.91
C SER A 16 -24.66 -2.05 4.41
N ARG A 17 -25.25 -3.08 5.05
CA ARG A 17 -25.21 -4.51 4.71
C ARG A 17 -25.91 -4.80 3.38
N ASN A 18 -25.27 -5.56 2.50
CA ASN A 18 -25.85 -6.79 1.95
C ASN A 18 -24.83 -7.54 1.08
N SER A 19 -24.49 -8.77 1.47
CA SER A 19 -24.09 -9.81 0.51
C SER A 19 -24.12 -11.18 1.17
N SER A 20 -25.13 -11.98 0.85
CA SER A 20 -25.11 -13.42 1.03
C SER A 20 -24.08 -14.02 0.05
N LEU A 21 -23.10 -14.77 0.57
CA LEU A 21 -22.19 -15.57 -0.24
C LEU A 21 -22.83 -16.93 -0.56
N PRO A 22 -22.78 -17.44 -1.80
CA PRO A 22 -23.22 -18.80 -2.09
C PRO A 22 -22.14 -19.82 -1.70
N LEU A 23 -22.57 -20.88 -1.02
CA LEU A 23 -21.79 -22.07 -0.69
C LEU A 23 -21.76 -23.03 -1.89
N ASN A 24 -20.82 -22.84 -2.81
CA ASN A 24 -20.10 -23.83 -3.63
C ASN A 24 -19.59 -23.18 -4.93
N PRO A 25 -18.26 -23.10 -5.17
CA PRO A 25 -17.76 -22.60 -6.44
C PRO A 25 -17.92 -23.66 -7.54
N SER A 26 -18.46 -23.26 -8.68
CA SER A 26 -18.49 -24.07 -9.89
C SER A 26 -17.07 -24.21 -10.50
N LEU A 27 -16.86 -25.18 -11.40
CA LEU A 27 -15.60 -25.28 -12.14
C LEU A 27 -15.26 -24.01 -12.94
N ALA A 28 -16.28 -23.22 -13.33
CA ALA A 28 -16.08 -21.92 -13.96
C ALA A 28 -15.55 -20.87 -12.97
N ASP A 29 -15.95 -20.92 -11.71
CA ASP A 29 -15.41 -20.06 -10.65
C ASP A 29 -13.98 -20.44 -10.31
N LEU A 30 -13.65 -21.73 -10.30
CA LEU A 30 -12.28 -22.21 -10.15
C LEU A 30 -11.40 -21.81 -11.34
N PHE A 31 -11.93 -21.87 -12.57
CA PHE A 31 -11.25 -21.42 -13.78
C PHE A 31 -11.08 -19.90 -13.80
N PHE A 32 -12.05 -19.13 -13.30
CA PHE A 32 -11.94 -17.69 -13.13
C PHE A 32 -10.90 -17.32 -12.07
N PHE A 33 -10.86 -18.06 -10.96
CA PHE A 33 -9.85 -17.94 -9.91
C PHE A 33 -8.42 -18.27 -10.42
N PHE A 34 -8.25 -19.32 -11.22
CA PHE A 34 -6.96 -19.66 -11.84
C PHE A 34 -6.57 -18.71 -12.99
N ARG A 35 -7.53 -18.24 -13.79
CA ARG A 35 -7.25 -17.33 -14.92
C ARG A 35 -6.91 -15.90 -14.47
N ASN A 36 -7.39 -15.49 -13.30
CA ASN A 36 -7.05 -14.20 -12.70
C ASN A 36 -5.80 -14.25 -11.81
N ASN A 37 -5.11 -15.39 -11.70
CA ASN A 37 -3.79 -15.49 -11.05
C ASN A 37 -2.64 -14.93 -11.93
N LYS A 38 -2.90 -13.89 -12.74
CA LYS A 38 -1.84 -12.88 -12.92
C LYS A 38 -1.68 -12.22 -11.56
N LYS A 39 -0.45 -11.90 -11.13
CA LYS A 39 -0.26 -10.85 -10.11
C LYS A 39 -1.01 -9.62 -10.63
N VAL A 40 -2.27 -9.45 -10.25
CA VAL A 40 -2.99 -8.22 -10.53
C VAL A 40 -2.33 -7.24 -9.57
N GLU A 41 -1.53 -6.32 -10.10
CA GLU A 41 -1.16 -5.14 -9.33
C GLU A 41 -2.47 -4.45 -8.93
N MET A 42 -2.91 -4.73 -7.70
CA MET A 42 -4.13 -4.16 -7.17
C MET A 42 -3.93 -2.68 -6.95
N LYS A 43 -4.83 -1.88 -7.49
CA LYS A 43 -4.84 -0.44 -7.26
C LYS A 43 -5.15 -0.19 -5.78
N VAL A 44 -4.62 0.90 -5.22
CA VAL A 44 -4.89 1.29 -3.82
C VAL A 44 -6.40 1.35 -3.54
N ILE A 45 -7.20 1.84 -4.50
CA ILE A 45 -8.66 1.90 -4.36
C ILE A 45 -9.32 0.51 -4.22
N GLU A 46 -8.76 -0.52 -4.85
CA GLU A 46 -9.27 -1.89 -4.75
C GLU A 46 -8.95 -2.47 -3.37
N LYS A 47 -7.70 -2.28 -2.90
CA LYS A 47 -7.28 -2.68 -1.53
C LYS A 47 -8.18 -2.08 -0.45
N ILE A 48 -8.51 -0.79 -0.58
CA ILE A 48 -9.41 -0.09 0.35
C ILE A 48 -10.82 -0.68 0.30
N ARG A 49 -11.36 -0.90 -0.91
CA ARG A 49 -12.72 -1.44 -1.08
C ARG A 49 -12.86 -2.86 -0.56
N GLU A 50 -11.85 -3.70 -0.75
CA GLU A 50 -11.83 -5.07 -0.23
C GLU A 50 -11.77 -5.08 1.30
N ALA A 51 -10.86 -4.29 1.88
CA ALA A 51 -10.78 -4.14 3.33
C ALA A 51 -12.10 -3.66 3.94
N ALA A 52 -12.79 -2.71 3.30
CA ALA A 52 -14.09 -2.23 3.76
C ALA A 52 -15.19 -3.30 3.68
N LYS A 53 -15.17 -4.18 2.67
CA LYS A 53 -16.12 -5.31 2.58
C LYS A 53 -15.90 -6.35 3.68
N GLU A 54 -14.66 -6.53 4.08
CA GLU A 54 -14.23 -7.49 5.12
C GLU A 54 -14.31 -6.90 6.54
N ASP A 55 -14.73 -5.64 6.71
CA ASP A 55 -14.65 -4.89 7.97
C ASP A 55 -13.24 -4.92 8.60
N ARG A 56 -12.21 -4.92 7.73
CA ARG A 56 -10.80 -5.01 8.11
C ARG A 56 -10.16 -3.63 8.09
N VAL A 57 -9.46 -3.29 9.17
CA VAL A 57 -8.65 -2.07 9.25
C VAL A 57 -7.39 -2.23 8.41
N ILE A 58 -7.05 -1.18 7.65
CA ILE A 58 -5.80 -1.07 6.89
C ILE A 58 -5.07 0.22 7.25
N PHE A 59 -3.76 0.24 7.01
CA PHE A 59 -2.94 1.42 7.23
C PHE A 59 -1.85 1.52 6.17
N SER A 60 -1.27 2.71 6.05
CA SER A 60 -0.13 3.02 5.20
C SER A 60 0.91 3.83 5.95
N PHE A 61 2.12 3.90 5.39
CA PHE A 61 3.19 4.76 5.88
C PHE A 61 3.48 5.88 4.89
N GLU A 62 3.83 7.05 5.40
CA GLU A 62 4.26 8.20 4.62
C GLU A 62 5.73 8.52 4.94
N TYR A 63 6.57 8.61 3.92
CA TYR A 63 8.00 8.86 4.05
C TYR A 63 8.41 10.16 3.39
N PHE A 64 9.35 10.86 4.03
CA PHE A 64 9.90 12.11 3.54
C PHE A 64 11.31 11.90 2.96
N PRO A 65 11.57 12.33 1.71
CA PRO A 65 12.90 12.26 1.11
C PRO A 65 13.96 12.93 2.00
N PRO A 66 15.00 12.20 2.43
CA PRO A 66 16.07 12.75 3.26
C PRO A 66 16.93 13.72 2.45
N LYS A 67 17.56 14.70 3.13
CA LYS A 67 18.46 15.67 2.48
C LYS A 67 19.87 15.15 2.21
N THR A 68 20.25 14.02 2.81
CA THR A 68 21.62 13.49 2.78
C THR A 68 21.61 12.03 2.33
N GLN A 69 22.70 11.60 1.69
CA GLN A 69 22.85 10.22 1.20
C GLN A 69 22.75 9.21 2.34
N ASP A 70 23.49 9.41 3.44
CA ASP A 70 23.36 8.57 4.64
C ASP A 70 21.92 8.53 5.16
N GLY A 71 21.17 9.62 4.98
CA GLY A 71 19.76 9.70 5.36
C GLY A 71 18.87 8.81 4.51
N VAL A 72 19.19 8.69 3.21
CA VAL A 72 18.52 7.82 2.24
C VAL A 72 18.79 6.35 2.56
N ASP A 73 20.03 5.99 2.86
CA ASP A 73 20.38 4.60 3.23
C ASP A 73 19.66 4.18 4.51
N ASN A 74 19.68 5.03 5.53
CA ASN A 74 18.92 4.83 6.77
C ASN A 74 17.39 4.77 6.55
N LEU A 75 16.87 5.40 5.49
CA LEU A 75 15.46 5.34 5.15
C LEU A 75 15.11 3.97 4.56
N PHE A 76 15.93 3.44 3.66
CA PHE A 76 15.73 2.09 3.10
C PHE A 76 15.78 1.01 4.18
N ASP A 77 16.77 1.05 5.09
CA ASP A 77 16.85 0.12 6.23
C ASP A 77 15.62 0.21 7.15
N ARG A 78 15.01 1.40 7.24
CA ARG A 78 13.77 1.59 8.00
C ARG A 78 12.58 1.01 7.24
N MET A 79 12.47 1.27 5.93
CA MET A 79 11.39 0.74 5.09
C MET A 79 11.35 -0.79 5.13
N GLU A 80 12.51 -1.46 5.00
CA GLU A 80 12.60 -2.92 5.07
C GLU A 80 12.02 -3.48 6.37
N ARG A 81 12.37 -2.87 7.51
CA ARG A 81 11.81 -3.29 8.82
C ARG A 81 10.32 -3.00 8.93
N MET A 82 9.84 -1.91 8.33
CA MET A 82 8.44 -1.50 8.42
C MET A 82 7.51 -2.32 7.52
N VAL A 83 8.02 -2.89 6.42
CA VAL A 83 7.26 -3.82 5.56
C VAL A 83 6.79 -5.05 6.35
N ALA A 84 7.52 -5.48 7.39
CA ALA A 84 7.12 -6.59 8.25
C ALA A 84 5.77 -6.38 8.97
N HIS A 85 5.29 -5.13 9.09
CA HIS A 85 3.97 -4.82 9.64
C HIS A 85 2.84 -4.97 8.62
N ASN A 86 3.14 -5.31 7.36
CA ASN A 86 2.19 -5.52 6.28
C ASN A 86 1.30 -4.29 5.96
N PRO A 87 1.88 -3.09 5.73
CA PRO A 87 1.12 -1.93 5.27
C PRO A 87 0.49 -2.20 3.91
N SER A 88 -0.68 -1.61 3.63
CA SER A 88 -1.39 -1.83 2.37
C SER A 88 -0.77 -1.09 1.18
N PHE A 89 -0.17 0.08 1.44
CA PHE A 89 0.57 0.92 0.51
C PHE A 89 1.46 1.88 1.30
N CYS A 90 2.25 2.70 0.61
CA CYS A 90 2.99 3.80 1.22
C CYS A 90 3.00 5.03 0.30
N ASP A 91 3.25 6.18 0.90
CA ASP A 91 3.35 7.47 0.24
C ASP A 91 4.78 8.00 0.37
N ILE A 92 5.34 8.55 -0.70
CA ILE A 92 6.61 9.30 -0.67
C ILE A 92 6.29 10.75 -0.98
N THR A 93 6.63 11.64 -0.06
CA THR A 93 6.27 13.06 -0.23
C THR A 93 7.05 13.70 -1.38
N TRP A 94 6.46 14.73 -1.97
CA TRP A 94 7.08 15.56 -2.99
C TRP A 94 7.48 16.91 -2.37
N GLY A 95 8.77 17.26 -2.41
CA GLY A 95 9.28 18.52 -1.89
C GLY A 95 8.66 19.73 -2.59
N ALA A 96 8.37 20.79 -1.83
CA ALA A 96 7.82 22.03 -2.39
C ALA A 96 8.67 22.53 -3.57
N GLY A 97 8.00 22.96 -4.64
CA GLY A 97 8.65 23.41 -5.87
C GLY A 97 9.45 22.33 -6.61
N GLY A 98 9.31 21.03 -6.28
CA GLY A 98 10.09 19.96 -6.90
C GLY A 98 11.50 19.80 -6.36
N SER A 99 11.81 20.38 -5.21
CA SER A 99 13.14 20.32 -4.58
C SER A 99 13.68 18.91 -4.32
N THR A 100 12.81 17.90 -4.28
CA THR A 100 13.18 16.48 -4.09
C THR A 100 12.70 15.58 -5.23
N ALA A 101 12.32 16.13 -6.39
CA ALA A 101 11.65 15.39 -7.46
C ALA A 101 12.38 14.10 -7.85
N ASP A 102 13.67 14.21 -8.21
CA ASP A 102 14.48 13.08 -8.65
C ASP A 102 14.61 12.02 -7.54
N LEU A 103 14.93 12.46 -6.32
CA LEU A 103 15.05 11.57 -5.17
C LEU A 103 13.72 10.88 -4.81
N THR A 104 12.59 11.60 -4.89
CA THR A 104 11.25 11.03 -4.68
C THR A 104 10.96 9.94 -5.71
N LEU A 105 11.30 10.17 -6.98
CA LEU A 105 11.13 9.18 -8.04
C LEU A 105 12.03 7.95 -7.85
N ASP A 106 13.29 8.17 -7.49
CA ASP A 106 14.25 7.08 -7.24
C ASP A 106 13.80 6.19 -6.07
N ILE A 107 13.40 6.79 -4.95
CA ILE A 107 12.88 6.05 -3.79
C ILE A 107 11.61 5.28 -4.18
N SER A 108 10.67 5.93 -4.88
CA SER A 108 9.41 5.31 -5.29
C SER A 108 9.63 4.13 -6.23
N ASN A 109 10.51 4.31 -7.22
CA ASN A 109 10.84 3.27 -8.19
C ASN A 109 11.51 2.07 -7.52
N ARG A 110 12.44 2.32 -6.58
CA ARG A 110 13.06 1.25 -5.82
C ARG A 110 12.01 0.49 -5.04
N MET A 111 11.17 1.16 -4.25
CA MET A 111 10.14 0.53 -3.41
C MET A 111 9.11 -0.30 -4.18
N GLN A 112 8.70 0.13 -5.37
CA GLN A 112 7.73 -0.60 -6.18
C GLN A 112 8.31 -1.91 -6.74
N ASN A 113 9.62 -1.94 -6.99
CA ASN A 113 10.29 -3.03 -7.70
C ASN A 113 11.16 -3.94 -6.81
N VAL A 114 11.15 -3.72 -5.48
CA VAL A 114 11.72 -4.69 -4.51
C VAL A 114 10.76 -5.87 -4.35
#